data_AF-A0A964NEC4-F1
#
_entry.id   AF-A0A964NEC4-F1
#
_cell.length_a   1.000
_cell.length_b   1.000
_cell.length_c   1.000
_cell.angle_alpha   90.00
_cell.angle_beta   90.00
_cell.angle_gamma   90.00
#
_symmetry.space_group_name_H-M   'P 1'
#
loop_
_entity.id
_entity.type
_entity.pdbx_description
1 polymer ?
#
loop_
_entity_poly.entity_id
_entity_poly.type
_entity_poly.pdbx_seq_one_letter_code
_entity_poly.pdbx_strand_id
1 'polypeptide(L)'
;MKTVTNKTRAPLQVPLPGNKILRLGPGMSGQIRVEAAGHGPILKLIEAGQLEMDGGKASSTNGSGQSILPGAGGRGHGPTSFRQSKGDR
;
A
#
# COMPACT_ATOMS: atom_id res chain seq x y z
N MET A 1 0.61 16.16 -14.45
CA MET A 1 0.48 15.32 -13.22
C MET A 1 -0.59 14.28 -13.49
N LYS A 2 -0.47 13.06 -12.94
CA LYS A 2 -1.51 12.03 -13.04
C LYS A 2 -1.94 11.57 -11.65
N THR A 3 -3.19 11.20 -11.48
CA THR A 3 -3.71 10.67 -10.22
C THR A 3 -3.82 9.15 -10.31
N VAL A 4 -3.33 8.45 -9.30
CA VAL A 4 -3.46 6.99 -9.16
C VAL A 4 -4.30 6.67 -7.94
N THR A 5 -5.16 5.66 -8.04
CA THR A 5 -6.03 5.21 -6.95
C THR A 5 -5.79 3.75 -6.66
N ASN A 6 -5.64 3.43 -5.37
CA ASN A 6 -5.56 2.06 -4.89
C ASN A 6 -6.97 1.45 -4.85
N LYS A 7 -7.23 0.45 -5.69
CA LYS A 7 -8.50 -0.28 -5.74
C LYS A 7 -8.53 -1.47 -4.77
N THR A 8 -7.39 -1.82 -4.20
CA THR A 8 -7.29 -2.94 -3.26
C THR A 8 -7.74 -2.54 -1.85
N ARG A 9 -8.16 -3.55 -1.08
CA ARG A 9 -8.48 -3.42 0.35
C ARG A 9 -7.25 -3.45 1.26
N ALA A 10 -6.05 -3.54 0.68
CA ALA A 10 -4.78 -3.57 1.38
C ALA A 10 -4.00 -2.28 1.11
N PRO A 11 -3.09 -1.87 2.02
CA PRO A 11 -2.14 -0.80 1.72
C PRO A 11 -1.21 -1.24 0.59
N LEU A 12 -1.01 -0.37 -0.39
CA LEU A 12 -0.19 -0.63 -1.57
C LEU A 12 1.04 0.28 -1.59
N GLN A 13 2.19 -0.31 -1.92
CA GLN A 13 3.44 0.43 -2.12
C GLN A 13 3.74 0.51 -3.61
N VAL A 14 3.74 1.72 -4.15
CA VAL A 14 3.97 1.97 -5.57
C VAL A 14 5.39 2.52 -5.75
N PRO A 15 6.32 1.74 -6.34
CA PRO A 15 7.66 2.20 -6.59
C PRO A 15 7.67 3.24 -7.72
N LEU A 16 8.19 4.42 -7.40
CA LEU A 16 8.37 5.56 -8.29
C LEU A 16 9.83 5.66 -8.74
N PRO A 17 10.11 6.30 -9.88
CA PRO A 17 11.48 6.57 -10.31
C PRO A 17 12.27 7.34 -9.26
N GLY A 18 13.56 7.01 -9.14
CA GLY A 18 14.48 7.60 -8.15
C GLY A 18 14.38 6.98 -6.75
N ASN A 19 14.09 5.68 -6.66
CA ASN A 19 13.98 4.92 -5.39
C ASN A 19 12.93 5.49 -4.42
N LYS A 20 11.94 6.22 -4.94
CA LYS A 20 10.84 6.79 -4.16
C LYS A 20 9.70 5.79 -4.10
N ILE A 21 8.92 5.84 -3.03
CA ILE A 21 7.76 4.94 -2.84
C ILE A 21 6.56 5.79 -2.49
N LEU A 22 5.49 5.66 -3.28
CA LEU A 22 4.18 6.20 -2.92
C LEU A 22 3.40 5.13 -2.16
N ARG A 23 3.10 5.41 -0.90
CA ARG A 23 2.26 4.54 -0.06
C ARG A 23 0.82 4.99 -0.19
N LEU A 24 -0.03 4.12 -0.72
CA LEU A 24 -1.47 4.35 -0.82
C LEU A 24 -2.18 3.45 0.18
N GLY A 25 -3.00 4.06 1.04
CA GLY A 25 -3.94 3.31 1.87
C GLY A 25 -5.00 2.61 1.00
N PRO A 26 -5.79 1.70 1.60
CA PRO A 26 -6.89 1.05 0.89
C PRO A 26 -7.92 2.08 0.42
N GLY A 27 -8.27 2.08 -0.86
CA GLY A 27 -9.19 3.06 -1.45
C GLY A 27 -8.64 4.49 -1.60
N MET A 28 -7.38 4.74 -1.21
CA MET A 28 -6.78 6.07 -1.27
C MET A 28 -6.18 6.36 -2.64
N SER A 29 -6.18 7.64 -3.00
CA SER A 29 -5.54 8.14 -4.21
C SER A 29 -4.32 9.00 -3.89
N GLY A 30 -3.41 9.10 -4.86
CA GLY A 30 -2.21 9.92 -4.79
C GLY A 30 -1.80 10.44 -6.15
N GLN A 31 -1.04 11.53 -6.17
CA GLN A 31 -0.58 12.14 -7.40
C GLN A 31 0.84 11.69 -7.73
N ILE A 32 1.07 11.34 -8.99
CA ILE A 32 2.37 10.97 -9.54
C ILE A 32 2.72 11.86 -10.73
N ARG A 33 4.02 11.97 -11.01
CA ARG A 33 4.52 12.65 -12.22
C ARG A 33 4.14 11.85 -13.46
N VAL A 34 4.02 12.55 -14.60
CA VAL A 34 3.68 11.93 -15.89
C VAL A 34 4.76 10.92 -16.31
N GLU A 35 6.03 11.22 -16.02
CA GLU A 35 7.18 10.35 -16.27
C GLU A 35 7.09 9.03 -15.48
N ALA A 36 6.53 9.08 -14.27
CA ALA A 36 6.34 7.89 -13.45
C ALA A 36 5.21 7.00 -13.99
N ALA A 37 4.21 7.56 -14.67
CA ALA A 37 3.07 6.79 -15.20
C ALA A 37 3.46 5.75 -16.24
N GLY A 38 4.60 5.93 -16.93
CA GLY A 38 5.15 4.96 -17.88
C GLY A 38 6.13 3.95 -17.28
N HIS A 39 6.36 3.98 -15.97
CA HIS A 39 7.35 3.12 -15.32
C HIS A 39 6.83 1.67 -15.24
N GLY A 40 7.64 0.69 -15.66
CA GLY A 40 7.24 -0.72 -15.76
C GLY A 40 6.56 -1.30 -14.51
N PRO A 41 7.07 -1.05 -13.29
CA PRO A 41 6.39 -1.42 -12.05
C PRO A 41 4.98 -0.86 -11.85
N ILE A 42 4.72 0.38 -12.30
CA ILE A 42 3.38 0.99 -12.19
C ILE A 42 2.45 0.37 -13.22
N LEU A 43 2.93 0.16 -14.44
CA LEU A 43 2.17 -0.52 -15.50
C LEU A 43 1.77 -1.94 -15.07
N LYS A 44 2.66 -2.70 -14.43
CA LYS A 44 2.35 -4.03 -13.87
C LYS A 44 1.23 -4.00 -12.84
N LEU A 45 1.21 -2.98 -11.98
CA LEU A 45 0.17 -2.83 -10.95
C LEU A 45 -1.19 -2.42 -11.55
N ILE A 46 -1.17 -1.69 -12.66
CA ILE A 46 -2.37 -1.34 -13.42
C ILE A 46 -2.90 -2.56 -14.16
N GLU A 47 -2.01 -3.30 -14.82
CA GLU A 47 -2.34 -4.56 -15.50
C GLU A 47 -2.91 -5.60 -14.53
N ALA A 48 -2.36 -5.67 -13.31
CA ALA A 48 -2.89 -6.51 -12.23
C ALA A 48 -4.24 -6.03 -11.65
N GLY A 49 -4.76 -4.88 -12.10
CA GLY A 49 -6.00 -4.29 -11.59
C GLY A 49 -5.92 -3.76 -10.15
N GLN A 50 -4.72 -3.64 -9.58
CA GLN A 50 -4.51 -3.16 -8.21
C GLN A 50 -4.46 -1.63 -8.14
N LEU A 51 -4.05 -0.99 -9.25
CA LEU A 51 -3.99 0.47 -9.41
C LEU A 51 -4.83 0.93 -10.60
N GLU A 52 -5.49 2.06 -10.43
CA GLU A 52 -6.20 2.76 -11.51
C GLU A 52 -5.61 4.15 -11.72
N MET A 53 -5.41 4.57 -12.98
CA MET A 53 -4.96 5.92 -13.33
C MET A 53 -6.13 6.78 -13.81
N ASP A 54 -6.36 7.91 -13.14
CA ASP A 54 -7.33 8.92 -13.54
C ASP A 54 -6.70 9.83 -14.61
N GLY A 55 -7.15 9.71 -15.86
CA GLY A 55 -6.64 10.50 -16.99
C GLY A 55 -6.40 9.76 -18.32
N GLY A 56 -6.93 8.55 -18.49
CA GLY A 56 -6.88 7.85 -19.77
C GLY A 56 -7.41 6.44 -19.64
N LYS A 57 -8.61 6.23 -20.19
CA LYS A 57 -9.36 4.98 -20.32
C LYS A 57 -8.46 3.73 -20.35
N ALA A 58 -8.47 2.96 -19.26
CA ALA A 58 -8.16 1.54 -19.27
C ALA A 58 -9.17 0.84 -18.35
N SER A 59 -10.35 0.61 -18.92
CA SER A 59 -11.32 -0.35 -18.41
C SER A 59 -10.69 -1.73 -18.48
N SER A 60 -10.48 -2.40 -17.34
CA SER A 60 -10.52 -3.86 -17.32
C SER A 60 -11.06 -4.38 -16.00
N THR A 61 -12.27 -4.90 -16.13
CA THR A 61 -12.96 -5.87 -15.30
C THR A 61 -12.06 -7.08 -14.93
N ASN A 62 -12.32 -7.64 -13.74
CA ASN A 62 -11.91 -8.95 -13.21
C ASN A 62 -10.48 -9.16 -12.69
N GLY A 63 -10.40 -9.65 -11.45
CA GLY A 63 -9.16 -10.15 -10.84
C GLY A 63 -9.31 -10.48 -9.36
N SER A 64 -10.16 -11.46 -9.03
CA SER A 64 -10.22 -12.11 -7.72
C SER A 64 -8.85 -12.71 -7.37
N GLY A 65 -8.13 -12.06 -6.46
CA GLY A 65 -6.86 -12.53 -5.89
C GLY A 65 -6.98 -12.74 -4.39
N GLN A 66 -7.41 -13.93 -4.01
CA GLN A 66 -7.41 -14.44 -2.64
C GLN A 66 -5.96 -14.57 -2.14
N SER A 67 -5.61 -13.87 -1.07
CA SER A 67 -4.45 -14.22 -0.23
C SER A 67 -4.91 -14.33 1.22
N ILE A 68 -4.98 -15.58 1.66
CA ILE A 68 -5.33 -16.04 3.00
C ILE A 68 -4.21 -15.60 3.97
N LEU A 69 -4.56 -14.84 4.99
CA LEU A 69 -3.74 -14.69 6.20
C LEU A 69 -4.66 -14.94 7.40
N PRO A 70 -4.49 -16.03 8.16
CA PRO A 70 -5.16 -16.19 9.44
C PRO A 70 -4.33 -15.46 10.49
N GLY A 71 -4.79 -14.28 10.92
CA GLY A 71 -4.13 -13.48 11.94
C GLY A 71 -5.17 -12.78 12.80
N ALA A 72 -5.67 -13.51 13.79
CA ALA A 72 -6.61 -13.08 14.81
C ALA A 72 -6.03 -11.96 15.72
N GLY A 73 -6.93 -11.13 16.26
CA GLY A 73 -6.70 -10.24 17.42
C GLY A 73 -6.12 -8.87 17.03
N GLY A 74 -6.75 -7.73 17.29
CA GLY A 74 -7.65 -7.41 18.38
C GLY A 74 -6.89 -7.16 19.68
N ARG A 75 -6.63 -5.87 19.98
CA ARG A 75 -6.37 -5.26 21.31
C ARG A 75 -4.99 -5.44 21.93
N GLY A 76 -4.45 -4.32 22.45
CA GLY A 76 -3.61 -4.34 23.64
C GLY A 76 -2.45 -3.34 23.62
N HIS A 77 -2.70 -2.08 23.99
CA HIS A 77 -1.67 -1.24 24.59
C HIS A 77 -1.39 -1.84 25.99
N GLY A 78 -0.35 -2.66 26.11
CA GLY A 78 0.14 -3.12 27.41
C GLY A 78 1.13 -2.10 27.98
N PRO A 79 0.98 -1.66 29.24
CA PRO A 79 1.95 -0.78 29.86
C PRO A 79 3.24 -1.55 30.15
N THR A 80 4.35 -1.02 29.64
CA THR A 80 5.71 -1.49 29.96
C THR A 80 5.94 -1.34 31.47
N SER A 81 5.87 -2.46 32.19
CA SER A 81 6.20 -2.53 33.60
C SER A 81 7.73 -2.47 33.73
N PHE A 82 8.25 -1.30 34.10
CA PHE A 82 9.65 -1.16 34.51
C PHE A 82 9.85 -1.91 35.82
N ARG A 83 10.69 -2.95 35.75
CA ARG A 83 11.08 -3.83 36.85
C ARG A 83 11.84 -3.03 37.92
N GLN A 84 11.41 -3.18 39.17
CA GLN A 84 12.18 -2.74 40.34
C GLN A 84 13.46 -3.58 40.45
N SER A 85 14.62 -2.93 40.42
CA SER A 85 15.90 -3.54 40.76
C SER A 85 16.05 -3.54 42.29
N LYS A 86 15.94 -4.72 42.90
CA LYS A 86 16.43 -5.01 44.25
C LYS A 86 17.96 -4.96 44.21
N GLY A 87 18.57 -4.00 44.90
CA GLY A 87 20.00 -3.99 45.20
C GLY A 87 20.20 -4.39 46.65
N ASP A 88 20.89 -5.52 46.85
CA ASP A 88 21.32 -6.05 48.15
C ASP A 88 22.86 -6.05 48.12
N ARG A 89 23.47 -5.01 48.71
CA ARG A 89 24.83 -4.90 49.29
C ARG A 89 25.23 -3.45 49.56
#